data_AF-A0A0D0BUJ0-F1
#
_entry.id   AF-A0A0D0BUJ0-F1
#
_cell.length_a   1.000
_cell.length_b   1.000
_cell.length_c   1.000
_cell.angle_alpha   90.00
_cell.angle_beta   90.00
_cell.angle_gamma   90.00
#
_symmetry.space_group_name_H-M   'P 1'
#
loop_
_entity.id
_entity.type
_entity.pdbx_description
1 polymer ?
#
loop_
_entity_poly.entity_id
_entity_poly.type
_entity_poly.pdbx_seq_one_letter_code
_entity_poly.pdbx_strand_id
1 'polypeptide(L)'
;IEPNNIFHGARLFQQYVCDALASVEQSNLTWVFHNQKKIRSELYGGLQDHIAHDPNLDLQDTGHSVIFPSSHSGSPCYMQQLLQDSLAICQDCQKPELFLTMTADSSWPQIQGNLLPGQTATDRPDLVAHVFYQKKQDLLNKIQKGYFGVVAGLVYTIEYQKCGLPHMHLLI
;
A
#
# COMPACT_ATOMS: atom_id res chain seq x y z
N ILE A 1 0.46 -22.01 19.42
CA ILE A 1 0.79 -20.86 20.29
C ILE A 1 2.24 -20.53 19.98
N GLU A 2 2.49 -19.47 19.21
CA GLU A 2 3.85 -19.06 18.89
C GLU A 2 4.60 -18.72 20.20
N PRO A 3 5.90 -19.00 20.29
CA PRO A 3 6.66 -18.70 21.50
C PRO A 3 6.70 -17.17 21.70
N ASN A 4 6.11 -16.69 22.80
CA ASN A 4 6.09 -15.28 23.22
C ASN A 4 7.47 -14.62 23.29
N ASN A 5 8.54 -15.40 23.28
CA ASN A 5 9.92 -14.94 23.33
C ASN A 5 10.28 -14.07 22.12
N ILE A 6 9.68 -14.30 20.95
CA ILE A 6 10.02 -13.55 19.74
C ILE A 6 9.71 -12.06 19.91
N PHE A 7 8.59 -11.73 20.58
CA PHE A 7 8.16 -10.35 20.78
C PHE A 7 9.04 -9.61 21.79
N HIS A 8 9.75 -10.30 22.69
CA HIS A 8 10.70 -9.67 23.62
C HIS A 8 11.99 -9.21 22.93
N GLY A 9 12.24 -9.60 21.67
CA GLY A 9 13.43 -9.21 20.91
C GLY A 9 13.50 -7.73 20.50
N ALA A 10 12.42 -6.95 20.67
CA ALA A 10 12.33 -5.52 20.32
C ALA A 10 12.91 -5.23 18.93
N ARG A 11 14.03 -4.50 18.82
CA ARG A 11 14.72 -4.21 17.55
C ARG A 11 15.10 -5.46 16.75
N LEU A 12 15.49 -6.55 17.42
CA LEU A 12 15.84 -7.81 16.73
C LEU A 12 14.62 -8.43 16.05
N PHE A 13 13.44 -8.32 16.68
CA PHE A 13 12.19 -8.76 16.08
C PHE A 13 11.84 -7.92 14.85
N GLN A 14 12.03 -6.59 14.91
CA GLN A 14 11.79 -5.72 13.75
C GLN A 14 12.71 -6.05 12.58
N GLN A 15 14.00 -6.29 12.86
CA GLN A 15 14.94 -6.71 11.84
C GLN A 15 14.50 -8.04 11.22
N TYR A 16 14.12 -9.02 12.03
CA TYR A 16 13.59 -10.30 11.53
C TYR A 16 12.39 -10.11 10.60
N VAL A 17 11.43 -9.25 10.95
CA VAL A 17 10.25 -8.95 10.12
C VAL A 17 10.67 -8.29 8.79
N CYS A 18 11.57 -7.31 8.84
CA CYS A 18 12.10 -6.65 7.65
C CYS A 18 12.84 -7.63 6.72
N ASP A 19 13.68 -8.50 7.28
CA ASP A 19 14.46 -9.49 6.53
C ASP A 19 13.54 -10.55 5.91
N ALA A 20 12.52 -11.00 6.64
CA ALA A 20 11.50 -11.91 6.13
C ALA A 20 10.72 -11.28 4.96
N LEU A 21 10.29 -10.01 5.10
CA LEU A 21 9.61 -9.29 4.03
C LEU A 21 10.53 -9.11 2.81
N ALA A 22 11.80 -8.72 3.01
CA ALA A 22 12.76 -8.57 1.92
C ALA A 22 12.99 -9.89 1.16
N SER A 23 12.99 -11.02 1.86
CA SER A 23 13.12 -12.35 1.24
C SER A 23 11.91 -12.70 0.36
N VAL A 24 10.70 -12.35 0.82
CA VAL A 24 9.46 -12.51 0.04
C VAL A 24 9.46 -11.59 -1.16
N GLU A 25 9.79 -10.31 -0.98
CA GLU A 25 9.86 -9.33 -2.06
C GLU A 25 10.90 -9.74 -3.10
N GLN A 26 12.08 -10.21 -2.69
CA GLN A 26 13.08 -10.73 -3.63
C GLN A 26 12.52 -11.87 -4.48
N SER A 27 11.71 -12.75 -3.89
CA SER A 27 11.05 -13.85 -4.61
C SER A 27 10.03 -13.32 -5.62
N ASN A 28 9.23 -12.31 -5.25
CA ASN A 28 8.29 -11.64 -6.14
C ASN A 28 9.00 -10.94 -7.31
N LEU A 29 10.08 -10.20 -7.03
CA LEU A 29 10.91 -9.53 -8.04
C LEU A 29 11.55 -10.53 -8.99
N THR A 30 12.07 -11.64 -8.46
CA THR A 30 12.64 -12.72 -9.25
C THR A 30 11.60 -13.30 -10.20
N TRP A 31 10.36 -13.50 -9.74
CA TRP A 31 9.27 -13.95 -10.60
C TRP A 31 8.96 -12.93 -11.71
N VAL A 32 8.85 -11.64 -11.38
CA VAL A 32 8.60 -10.55 -12.35
C VAL A 32 9.69 -10.52 -13.42
N PHE A 33 10.95 -10.68 -13.02
CA PHE A 33 12.09 -10.70 -13.93
C PHE A 33 12.02 -11.86 -14.93
N HIS A 34 11.74 -13.08 -14.46
CA HIS A 34 11.69 -14.27 -15.33
C HIS A 34 10.41 -14.35 -16.18
N ASN A 35 9.33 -13.67 -15.79
CA ASN A 35 8.03 -13.72 -16.47
C ASN A 35 7.72 -12.48 -17.32
N GLN A 36 8.74 -11.69 -17.69
CA GLN A 36 8.57 -10.47 -18.49
C GLN A 36 7.83 -10.67 -19.82
N LYS A 37 7.99 -11.81 -20.50
CA LYS A 37 7.25 -12.09 -21.75
C LYS A 37 5.73 -12.10 -21.53
N LYS A 38 5.28 -12.66 -20.41
CA LYS A 38 3.86 -12.71 -20.03
C LYS A 38 3.35 -11.33 -19.65
N ILE A 39 4.08 -10.61 -18.79
CA ILE A 39 3.72 -9.26 -18.34
C ILE A 39 3.65 -8.29 -19.53
N ARG A 40 4.61 -8.36 -20.45
CA ARG A 40 4.63 -7.52 -21.66
C ARG A 40 3.46 -7.81 -22.59
N SER A 41 3.01 -9.06 -22.72
CA SER A 41 1.81 -9.42 -23.51
C SER A 41 0.54 -8.70 -23.06
N GLU A 42 0.41 -8.40 -21.77
CA GLU A 42 -0.70 -7.61 -21.23
C GLU A 42 -0.56 -6.10 -21.56
N LEU A 43 0.67 -5.59 -21.70
CA LEU A 43 0.99 -4.19 -22.01
C LEU A 43 1.09 -3.87 -23.51
N TYR A 44 1.32 -4.88 -24.37
CA TYR A 44 1.48 -4.69 -25.81
C TYR A 44 0.25 -4.03 -26.45
N GLY A 45 -0.95 -4.15 -25.87
CA GLY A 45 -2.14 -3.42 -26.36
C GLY A 45 -1.97 -1.90 -26.39
N GLY A 46 -1.25 -1.31 -25.42
CA GLY A 46 -1.02 0.15 -25.36
C GLY A 46 0.34 0.62 -25.90
N LEU A 47 1.35 -0.26 -25.86
CA LEU A 47 2.70 0.05 -26.39
C LEU A 47 2.74 -0.03 -27.93
N GLN A 48 1.94 -0.91 -28.53
CA GLN A 48 1.83 -1.07 -29.98
C GLN A 48 1.30 0.20 -30.66
N ASP A 49 0.41 0.95 -29.98
CA ASP A 49 -0.10 2.25 -30.44
C ASP A 49 0.97 3.35 -30.41
N HIS A 50 1.89 3.33 -29.44
CA HIS A 50 3.01 4.27 -29.34
C HIS A 50 4.12 3.96 -30.35
N ILE A 51 4.46 2.68 -30.55
CA ILE A 51 5.47 2.24 -31.53
C ILE A 51 4.99 2.48 -32.97
N ALA A 52 3.68 2.38 -33.23
CA ALA A 52 3.12 2.72 -34.54
C ALA A 52 3.30 4.21 -34.93
N HIS A 53 3.53 5.09 -33.95
CA HIS A 53 3.68 6.54 -34.17
C HIS A 53 5.13 7.02 -34.32
N ASP A 54 6.15 6.21 -34.00
CA ASP A 54 7.54 6.66 -34.04
C ASP A 54 8.49 5.64 -34.74
N PRO A 55 8.85 5.86 -36.02
CA PRO A 55 9.56 4.89 -36.84
C PRO A 55 11.08 4.78 -36.57
N ASN A 56 11.64 5.56 -35.64
CA ASN A 56 13.09 5.68 -35.43
C ASN A 56 13.61 5.06 -34.11
N LEU A 57 12.82 4.26 -33.41
CA LEU A 57 13.25 3.63 -32.16
C LEU A 57 14.13 2.39 -32.41
N ASP A 58 15.45 2.55 -32.28
CA ASP A 58 16.41 1.45 -32.27
C ASP A 58 16.34 0.68 -30.94
N LEU A 59 15.68 -0.49 -30.98
CA LEU A 59 15.41 -1.35 -29.81
C LEU A 59 16.66 -2.10 -29.31
N GLN A 60 17.80 -1.99 -29.99
CA GLN A 60 19.03 -2.72 -29.65
C GLN A 60 19.91 -2.00 -28.63
N ASP A 61 19.77 -0.67 -28.49
CA ASP A 61 20.64 0.16 -27.64
C ASP A 61 19.98 0.57 -26.31
N THR A 62 18.73 0.16 -26.10
CA THR A 62 18.01 0.38 -24.84
C THR A 62 18.17 -0.84 -23.95
N GLY A 63 18.82 -0.66 -22.79
CA GLY A 63 18.96 -1.71 -21.77
C GLY A 63 17.62 -2.40 -21.48
N HIS A 64 17.67 -3.66 -21.03
CA HIS A 64 16.47 -4.45 -20.80
C HIS A 64 15.53 -3.79 -19.76
N SER A 65 14.51 -3.06 -20.24
CA SER A 65 13.51 -2.44 -19.38
C SER A 65 12.61 -3.52 -18.76
N VAL A 66 12.77 -3.76 -17.45
CA VAL A 66 11.90 -4.66 -16.69
C VAL A 66 10.64 -3.89 -16.33
N ILE A 67 9.49 -4.31 -16.88
CA ILE A 67 8.22 -3.67 -16.60
C ILE A 67 7.55 -4.35 -15.41
N PHE A 68 7.09 -3.55 -14.47
CA PHE A 68 6.31 -4.02 -13.34
C PHE A 68 4.82 -4.01 -13.70
N PRO A 69 4.09 -5.11 -13.46
CA PRO A 69 2.65 -5.12 -13.62
C PRO A 69 1.99 -4.24 -12.56
N SER A 70 0.78 -3.77 -12.82
CA SER A 70 0.00 -2.99 -11.84
C SER A 70 -0.38 -3.80 -10.60
N SER A 71 -0.32 -5.14 -10.65
CA SER A 71 -0.48 -5.99 -9.48
C SER A 71 0.67 -5.87 -8.47
N HIS A 72 1.83 -5.34 -8.87
CA HIS A 72 2.94 -5.10 -7.95
C HIS A 72 2.73 -3.77 -7.22
N SER A 73 2.44 -3.86 -5.92
CA SER A 73 2.21 -2.70 -5.05
C SER A 73 3.43 -1.76 -5.06
N GLY A 74 3.17 -0.46 -5.19
CA GLY A 74 4.22 0.56 -5.26
C GLY A 74 4.92 0.71 -6.62
N SER A 75 4.60 -0.12 -7.62
CA SER A 75 5.10 0.10 -8.99
C SER A 75 4.50 1.36 -9.63
N PRO A 76 5.17 1.97 -10.63
CA PRO A 76 4.59 3.09 -11.38
C PRO A 76 3.22 2.76 -12.00
N CYS A 77 3.06 1.56 -12.56
CA CYS A 77 1.80 1.09 -13.12
C CYS A 77 0.70 0.95 -12.06
N TYR A 78 1.03 0.44 -10.87
CA TYR A 78 0.09 0.37 -9.74
C TYR A 78 -0.39 1.75 -9.32
N MET A 79 0.55 2.68 -9.13
CA MET A 79 0.22 4.06 -8.73
C MET A 79 -0.63 4.77 -9.78
N GLN A 80 -0.32 4.57 -11.08
CA GLN A 80 -1.11 5.12 -12.17
C GLN A 80 -2.52 4.52 -12.22
N GLN A 81 -2.66 3.21 -12.01
CA GLN A 81 -3.96 2.56 -11.96
C GLN A 81 -4.81 3.09 -10.80
N LEU A 82 -4.23 3.21 -9.58
CA LEU A 82 -4.94 3.80 -8.44
C LEU A 82 -5.44 5.21 -8.73
N LEU A 83 -4.63 6.04 -9.39
CA LEU A 83 -5.03 7.38 -9.79
C LEU A 83 -6.19 7.35 -10.79
N GLN A 84 -6.09 6.51 -11.82
CA GLN A 84 -7.14 6.37 -12.84
C GLN A 84 -8.46 5.88 -12.22
N ASP A 85 -8.42 4.88 -11.34
CA ASP A 85 -9.58 4.37 -10.62
C ASP A 85 -10.21 5.46 -9.75
N SER A 86 -9.38 6.25 -9.05
CA SER A 86 -9.84 7.37 -8.23
C SER A 86 -10.52 8.45 -9.07
N LEU A 87 -9.95 8.80 -10.23
CA LEU A 87 -10.53 9.77 -11.15
C LEU A 87 -11.84 9.26 -11.78
N ALA A 88 -11.93 7.97 -12.09
CA ALA A 88 -13.16 7.34 -12.59
C ALA A 88 -14.28 7.40 -11.54
N ILE A 89 -13.96 7.13 -10.27
CA ILE A 89 -14.91 7.29 -9.16
C ILE A 89 -15.38 8.74 -9.06
N CYS A 90 -14.47 9.72 -9.09
CA CYS A 90 -14.81 11.14 -9.06
C CYS A 90 -15.65 11.59 -10.28
N GLN A 91 -15.47 10.94 -11.43
CA GLN A 91 -16.27 11.24 -12.63
C GLN A 91 -17.72 10.77 -12.46
N ASP A 92 -17.93 9.59 -11.88
CA ASP A 92 -19.26 9.01 -11.65
C ASP A 92 -19.99 9.64 -10.45
N CYS A 93 -19.27 9.81 -9.34
CA CYS A 93 -19.80 10.31 -8.06
C CYS A 93 -19.75 11.85 -7.94
N GLN A 94 -19.21 12.55 -8.93
CA GLN A 94 -18.85 13.99 -8.87
C GLN A 94 -17.69 14.29 -7.90
N LYS A 95 -17.42 15.59 -7.69
CA LYS A 95 -16.29 16.04 -6.87
C LYS A 95 -16.44 15.58 -5.41
N PRO A 96 -15.34 15.23 -4.72
CA PRO A 96 -15.38 14.91 -3.31
C PRO A 96 -15.81 16.13 -2.49
N GLU A 97 -16.59 15.90 -1.45
CA GLU A 97 -17.09 16.93 -0.54
C GLU A 97 -16.28 16.98 0.75
N LEU A 98 -15.77 15.82 1.19
CA LEU A 98 -15.03 15.70 2.43
C LEU A 98 -13.64 15.12 2.20
N PHE A 99 -12.66 15.75 2.85
CA PHE A 99 -11.32 15.22 2.99
C PHE A 99 -11.02 14.97 4.47
N LEU A 100 -10.82 13.70 4.81
CA LEU A 100 -10.55 13.23 6.16
C LEU A 100 -9.14 12.68 6.27
N THR A 101 -8.45 13.02 7.35
CA THR A 101 -7.16 12.44 7.70
C THR A 101 -7.27 11.70 9.03
N MET A 102 -6.90 10.43 9.04
CA MET A 102 -6.77 9.63 10.26
C MET A 102 -5.31 9.33 10.52
N THR A 103 -4.80 9.79 11.66
CA THR A 103 -3.42 9.59 12.10
C THR A 103 -3.39 8.54 13.20
N ALA A 104 -2.50 7.56 13.09
CA ALA A 104 -2.23 6.67 14.22
C ALA A 104 -1.58 7.41 15.39
N ASP A 105 -1.91 6.98 16.60
CA ASP A 105 -1.37 7.52 17.84
C ASP A 105 -0.88 6.36 18.71
N SER A 106 0.38 6.44 19.11
CA SER A 106 1.04 5.43 19.93
C SER A 106 0.50 5.39 21.36
N SER A 107 -0.18 6.44 21.83
CA SER A 107 -0.76 6.52 23.17
C SER A 107 -2.10 5.80 23.31
N TRP A 108 -2.64 5.22 22.23
CA TRP A 108 -3.90 4.51 22.28
C TRP A 108 -3.90 3.37 23.31
N PRO A 109 -4.96 3.24 24.12
CA PRO A 109 -5.02 2.25 25.20
C PRO A 109 -4.95 0.82 24.68
N GLN A 110 -5.42 0.57 23.46
CA GLN A 110 -5.30 -0.74 22.80
C GLN A 110 -3.83 -1.11 22.53
N ILE A 111 -2.96 -0.14 22.30
CA ILE A 111 -1.52 -0.36 22.12
C ILE A 111 -0.90 -0.54 23.50
N GLN A 112 -1.04 0.47 24.38
CA GLN A 112 -0.40 0.48 25.70
C GLN A 112 -0.76 -0.73 26.55
N GLY A 113 -2.01 -1.19 26.51
CA GLY A 113 -2.47 -2.37 27.27
C GLY A 113 -1.96 -3.72 26.74
N ASN A 114 -1.44 -3.77 25.50
CA ASN A 114 -0.90 -4.99 24.89
C ASN A 114 0.63 -4.96 24.75
N LEU A 115 1.29 -3.93 25.27
CA LEU A 115 2.76 -3.90 25.37
C LEU A 115 3.24 -4.83 26.48
N LEU A 116 4.33 -5.55 26.22
CA LEU A 116 4.99 -6.37 27.23
C LEU A 116 5.80 -5.47 28.20
N PRO A 117 6.10 -5.93 29.43
CA PRO A 117 6.89 -5.16 30.38
C PRO A 117 8.22 -4.67 29.77
N GLY A 118 8.47 -3.36 29.86
CA GLY A 118 9.68 -2.73 29.33
C GLY A 118 9.66 -2.41 27.83
N GLN A 119 8.56 -2.66 27.12
CA GLN A 119 8.41 -2.30 25.70
C GLN A 119 7.79 -0.93 25.51
N THR A 120 8.13 -0.31 24.38
CA THR A 120 7.48 0.89 23.87
C THR A 120 6.68 0.58 22.60
N ALA A 121 5.76 1.47 22.21
CA ALA A 121 5.02 1.32 20.95
C ALA A 121 5.95 1.23 19.72
N THR A 122 7.12 1.87 19.79
CA THR A 122 8.15 1.81 18.75
C THR A 122 8.73 0.41 18.62
N ASP A 123 8.79 -0.39 19.69
CA ASP A 123 9.31 -1.75 19.67
C ASP A 123 8.33 -2.74 19.01
N ARG A 124 7.03 -2.39 18.97
CA ARG A 124 5.92 -3.20 18.45
C ARG A 124 5.16 -2.48 17.31
N PRO A 125 5.81 -2.20 16.17
CA PRO A 125 5.15 -1.56 15.03
C PRO A 125 4.03 -2.43 14.43
N ASP A 126 4.10 -3.75 14.60
CA ASP A 126 3.05 -4.70 14.26
C ASP A 126 1.75 -4.41 15.02
N LEU A 127 1.86 -4.14 16.33
CA LEU A 127 0.72 -3.82 17.19
C LEU A 127 0.11 -2.46 16.81
N VAL A 128 0.95 -1.47 16.56
CA VAL A 128 0.53 -0.15 16.08
C VAL A 128 -0.25 -0.27 14.77
N ALA A 129 0.30 -0.98 13.79
CA ALA A 129 -0.34 -1.20 12.49
C ALA A 129 -1.66 -1.96 12.62
N HIS A 130 -1.72 -2.97 13.51
CA HIS A 130 -2.93 -3.73 13.76
C HIS A 130 -4.05 -2.88 14.38
N VAL A 131 -3.74 -2.10 15.41
CA VAL A 131 -4.73 -1.21 16.06
C VAL A 131 -5.18 -0.12 15.08
N PHE A 132 -4.25 0.44 14.29
CA PHE A 132 -4.60 1.41 13.25
C PHE A 132 -5.55 0.80 12.21
N TYR A 133 -5.29 -0.42 11.75
CA TYR A 133 -6.16 -1.12 10.83
C TYR A 133 -7.57 -1.31 11.41
N GLN A 134 -7.69 -1.72 12.68
CA GLN A 134 -9.00 -1.86 13.34
C GLN A 134 -9.74 -0.51 13.41
N LYS A 135 -9.07 0.56 13.85
CA LYS A 135 -9.69 1.89 13.93
C LYS A 135 -10.08 2.44 12.56
N LYS A 136 -9.28 2.16 11.53
CA LYS A 136 -9.63 2.45 10.14
C LYS A 136 -10.94 1.76 9.74
N GLN A 137 -11.04 0.46 9.99
CA GLN A 137 -12.24 -0.30 9.63
C GLN A 137 -13.47 0.25 10.37
N ASP A 138 -13.34 0.57 11.65
CA ASP A 138 -14.40 1.19 12.42
C ASP A 138 -14.83 2.56 11.85
N LEU A 139 -13.87 3.37 11.40
CA LEU A 139 -14.15 4.66 10.76
C LEU A 139 -14.91 4.47 9.44
N LEU A 140 -14.43 3.59 8.55
CA LEU A 140 -15.09 3.29 7.29
C LEU A 140 -16.51 2.74 7.50
N ASN A 141 -16.69 1.85 8.47
CA ASN A 141 -18.00 1.30 8.83
C ASN A 141 -18.96 2.40 9.32
N LYS A 142 -18.50 3.37 10.09
CA LYS A 142 -19.34 4.50 10.54
C LYS A 142 -19.73 5.38 9.36
N ILE A 143 -18.80 5.66 8.46
CA ILE A 143 -19.03 6.47 7.26
C ILE A 143 -20.09 5.80 6.37
N GLN A 144 -19.94 4.51 6.08
CA GLN A 144 -20.90 3.73 5.30
C GLN A 144 -22.28 3.62 5.96
N LYS A 145 -22.36 3.67 7.30
CA LYS A 145 -23.63 3.72 8.04
C LYS A 145 -24.31 5.09 8.03
N GLY A 146 -23.76 6.06 7.31
CA GLY A 146 -24.38 7.36 7.10
C GLY A 146 -23.97 8.42 8.13
N TYR A 147 -22.84 8.27 8.81
CA TYR A 147 -22.39 9.26 9.79
C TYR A 147 -22.21 10.67 9.17
N PHE A 148 -21.83 10.74 7.90
CA PHE A 148 -21.76 11.99 7.12
C PHE A 148 -22.86 12.10 6.05
N GLY A 149 -23.93 11.31 6.16
CA GLY A 149 -24.96 11.20 5.12
C GLY A 149 -24.69 10.07 4.13
N VAL A 150 -25.42 10.08 3.01
CA VAL A 150 -25.31 9.02 1.98
C VAL A 150 -23.97 9.15 1.25
N VAL A 151 -23.21 8.05 1.22
CA VAL A 151 -21.91 7.99 0.56
C VAL A 151 -22.08 7.39 -0.83
N ALA A 152 -21.80 8.19 -1.86
CA ALA A 152 -21.84 7.73 -3.25
C ALA A 152 -20.55 6.96 -3.64
N GLY A 153 -19.40 7.46 -3.20
CA GLY A 153 -18.11 6.86 -3.42
C GLY A 153 -17.15 7.20 -2.28
N LEU A 154 -16.08 6.42 -2.13
CA LEU A 154 -14.99 6.74 -1.22
C LEU A 154 -13.68 6.21 -1.77
N VAL A 155 -12.61 6.97 -1.56
CA VAL A 155 -11.25 6.62 -1.98
C VAL A 155 -10.31 6.95 -0.84
N TYR A 156 -9.42 6.03 -0.48
CA TYR A 156 -8.40 6.32 0.52
C TYR A 156 -7.03 5.78 0.15
N THR A 157 -6.01 6.43 0.69
CA THR A 157 -4.61 5.98 0.65
C THR A 157 -4.08 5.88 2.07
N ILE A 158 -3.15 4.93 2.30
CA ILE A 158 -2.44 4.81 3.57
C ILE A 158 -0.98 5.09 3.31
N GLU A 159 -0.42 6.00 4.07
CA GLU A 159 0.98 6.39 4.03
C GLU A 159 1.67 5.90 5.30
N TYR A 160 2.70 5.07 5.12
CA TYR A 160 3.62 4.70 6.18
C TYR A 160 4.85 5.60 6.06
N GLN A 161 4.92 6.63 6.91
CA GLN A 161 6.08 7.50 6.96
C GLN A 161 7.28 6.71 7.51
N LYS A 162 8.47 6.87 6.91
CA LYS A 162 9.68 6.09 7.25
C LYS A 162 10.04 6.07 8.75
N CYS A 163 9.64 7.10 9.49
CA CYS A 163 9.81 7.22 10.94
C CYS A 163 8.51 7.62 11.66
N GLY A 164 7.38 7.65 10.95
CA GLY A 164 6.11 8.14 11.46
C GLY A 164 5.08 7.02 11.59
N LEU A 165 4.05 7.29 12.36
CA LEU A 165 2.91 6.38 12.51
C LEU A 165 2.12 6.33 11.19
N PRO A 166 1.34 5.28 10.91
CA PRO A 166 0.55 5.24 9.69
C PRO A 166 -0.50 6.36 9.66
N HIS A 167 -0.67 6.96 8.49
CA HIS A 167 -1.70 7.96 8.22
C HIS A 167 -2.60 7.48 7.10
N MET A 168 -3.88 7.79 7.18
CA MET A 168 -4.83 7.56 6.10
C MET A 168 -5.39 8.88 5.63
N HIS A 169 -5.38 9.10 4.32
CA HIS A 169 -6.12 10.16 3.65
C HIS A 169 -7.34 9.54 2.99
N LEU A 170 -8.52 10.09 3.26
CA LEU A 170 -9.80 9.58 2.78
C LEU A 170 -10.58 10.71 2.12
N LEU A 171 -11.04 10.46 0.91
CA LEU A 171 -11.96 11.29 0.15
C LEU A 171 -13.33 10.62 0.15
N ILE A 172 -14.38 11.42 0.39
CA ILE A 172 -15.79 11.05 0.34
C ILE A 172 -16.50 12.01 -0.60
#